data_AF-A0A2E8AJE4-F1
#
_entry.id   AF-A0A2E8AJE4-F1
#
_cell.length_a   1.000
_cell.length_b   1.000
_cell.length_c   1.000
_cell.angle_alpha   90.00
_cell.angle_beta   90.00
_cell.angle_gamma   90.00
#
_symmetry.space_group_name_H-M   'P 1'
#
loop_
_entity.id
_entity.type
_entity.pdbx_description
1 polymer ?
#
loop_
_entity_poly.entity_id
_entity_poly.type
_entity_poly.pdbx_seq_one_letter_code
_entity_poly.pdbx_strand_id
1 'polypeptide(L)'
;MATRTPRLLLTTLRTLAGLTAAFTLLLQTGCSSVFFYPDQVTYITPDRLNLDYEDVFVETPDGETLHGWWLPANSEPKGTVYFLHGNAQNISSHIMNVAWLPEKRYNVFLIDYRGYGRSTGAPDIEGTLHDAETGLRWLANQPSTNDQPLFLLGQSLGGALGTALA
;
A
#
# COMPACT_ATOMS: atom_id res chain seq x y z
N MET A 1 -16.35 24.16 61.22
CA MET A 1 -15.21 23.84 60.34
C MET A 1 -15.61 22.70 59.41
N ALA A 2 -16.22 22.99 58.26
CA ALA A 2 -16.76 21.97 57.36
C ALA A 2 -15.79 21.65 56.21
N THR A 3 -15.22 20.44 56.26
CA THR A 3 -15.00 19.51 55.13
C THR A 3 -14.75 20.11 53.72
N ARG A 4 -13.70 20.92 53.56
CA ARG A 4 -13.21 21.33 52.21
C ARG A 4 -12.35 20.28 51.51
N THR A 5 -11.75 19.38 52.27
CA THR A 5 -10.84 18.31 51.82
C THR A 5 -11.44 17.28 50.85
N PRO A 6 -12.67 16.73 51.05
CA PRO A 6 -13.19 15.71 50.14
C PRO A 6 -13.58 16.27 48.77
N ARG A 7 -14.00 17.54 48.70
CA ARG A 7 -14.36 18.19 47.44
C ARG A 7 -13.15 18.44 46.55
N LEU A 8 -12.02 18.88 47.13
CA LEU A 8 -10.76 19.04 46.38
C LEU A 8 -10.23 17.71 45.87
N LEU A 9 -10.27 16.66 46.70
CA LEU A 9 -9.81 15.32 46.33
C LEU A 9 -10.65 14.72 45.19
N LEU A 10 -11.96 14.90 45.22
CA LEU A 10 -12.86 14.46 44.16
C LEU A 10 -12.64 15.22 42.85
N THR A 11 -12.36 16.53 42.91
CA THR A 11 -12.03 17.31 41.70
C THR A 11 -10.70 16.92 41.10
N THR A 12 -9.67 16.66 41.91
CA THR A 12 -8.35 16.22 41.40
C THR A 12 -8.38 14.81 40.82
N LEU A 13 -9.14 13.89 41.44
CA LEU A 13 -9.36 12.55 40.89
C LEU A 13 -10.08 12.58 39.53
N ARG A 14 -11.08 13.47 39.37
CA ARG A 14 -11.81 13.64 38.10
C ARG A 14 -10.96 14.25 36.99
N THR A 15 -10.16 15.28 37.29
CA THR A 15 -9.24 15.84 36.29
C THR A 15 -8.16 14.85 35.92
N LEU A 16 -7.60 14.10 36.88
CA LEU A 16 -6.60 13.08 36.58
C LEU A 16 -7.19 11.96 35.71
N ALA A 17 -8.40 11.47 36.03
CA ALA A 17 -9.08 10.47 35.21
C ALA A 17 -9.39 10.99 33.79
N GLY A 18 -9.84 12.24 33.66
CA GLY A 18 -10.08 12.88 32.36
C GLY A 18 -8.80 13.04 31.53
N LEU A 19 -7.69 13.44 32.16
CA LEU A 19 -6.38 13.56 31.51
C LEU A 19 -5.84 12.18 31.08
N THR A 20 -5.96 11.16 31.92
CA THR A 20 -5.56 9.78 31.56
C THR A 20 -6.40 9.26 30.40
N ALA A 21 -7.72 9.46 30.41
CA ALA A 21 -8.60 9.05 29.33
C ALA A 21 -8.25 9.76 28.00
N ALA A 22 -8.01 11.08 28.05
CA ALA A 22 -7.58 11.86 26.88
C ALA A 22 -6.22 11.38 26.35
N PHE A 23 -5.26 11.10 27.23
CA PHE A 23 -3.95 10.59 26.87
C PHE A 23 -4.02 9.20 26.24
N THR A 24 -4.83 8.28 26.79
CA THR A 24 -5.06 6.98 26.16
C THR A 24 -5.77 7.10 24.82
N LEU A 25 -6.70 8.05 24.66
CA LEU A 25 -7.35 8.30 23.37
C LEU A 25 -6.36 8.82 22.33
N LEU A 26 -5.47 9.73 22.72
CA LEU A 26 -4.39 10.24 21.86
C LEU A 26 -3.44 9.12 21.42
N LEU A 27 -3.08 8.20 22.32
CA LEU A 27 -2.25 7.04 21.98
C LEU A 27 -2.89 6.06 20.99
N GLN A 28 -4.22 6.07 20.83
CA GLN A 28 -4.92 5.23 19.84
C GLN A 28 -4.97 5.88 18.45
N THR A 29 -4.59 7.14 18.29
CA THR A 29 -4.81 7.90 17.03
C THR A 29 -3.67 7.88 16.02
N GLY A 30 -2.55 7.19 16.26
CA GLY A 30 -1.51 7.19 15.24
C GLY A 30 -0.25 6.39 15.53
N CYS A 31 -0.18 5.19 14.97
CA CYS A 31 1.08 4.48 14.76
C CYS A 31 1.31 4.04 13.31
N SER A 32 0.38 4.30 12.37
CA SER A 32 0.58 3.91 10.96
C SER A 32 1.80 4.61 10.35
N SER A 33 2.04 5.89 10.68
CA SER A 33 3.23 6.63 10.22
C SER A 33 4.56 6.11 10.77
N VAL A 34 4.55 5.26 11.80
CA VAL A 34 5.77 4.59 12.32
C VAL A 34 5.99 3.25 11.60
N PHE A 35 4.92 2.67 11.06
CA PHE A 35 4.98 1.43 10.31
C PHE A 35 5.32 1.67 8.84
N PHE A 36 4.66 2.60 8.17
CA PHE A 36 4.84 2.85 6.73
C PHE A 36 5.94 3.88 6.46
N TYR A 37 6.75 3.63 5.42
CA TYR A 37 7.85 4.51 4.99
C TYR A 37 7.70 4.93 3.52
N PRO A 38 6.58 5.56 3.12
CA PRO A 38 6.38 6.00 1.75
C PRO A 38 7.27 7.19 1.40
N ASP A 39 7.54 7.37 0.12
CA ASP A 39 7.94 8.65 -0.45
C ASP A 39 7.39 8.83 -1.87
N GLN A 40 7.51 10.04 -2.40
CA GLN A 40 7.05 10.42 -3.75
C GLN A 40 8.21 10.55 -4.75
N VAL A 41 9.41 10.04 -4.42
CA VAL A 41 10.59 10.17 -5.26
C VAL A 41 10.56 9.12 -6.35
N THR A 42 10.63 9.52 -7.62
CA THR A 42 10.85 8.57 -8.72
C THR A 42 12.34 8.26 -8.84
N TYR A 43 12.74 7.04 -8.48
CA TYR A 43 14.13 6.57 -8.50
C TYR A 43 14.59 6.13 -9.89
N ILE A 44 13.80 5.26 -10.53
CA ILE A 44 14.02 4.81 -11.90
C ILE A 44 12.69 4.47 -12.57
N THR A 45 12.55 4.83 -13.83
CA THR A 45 11.37 4.51 -14.67
C THR A 45 11.68 3.32 -15.59
N PRO A 46 10.67 2.56 -16.04
CA PRO A 46 10.92 1.35 -16.85
C PRO A 46 11.67 1.62 -18.17
N ASP A 47 11.50 2.79 -18.80
CA ASP A 47 12.24 3.17 -20.01
C ASP A 47 13.76 3.23 -19.79
N ARG A 48 14.22 3.59 -18.59
CA ARG A 48 15.66 3.58 -18.24
C ARG A 48 16.24 2.18 -18.16
N LEU A 49 15.37 1.17 -18.06
CA LEU A 49 15.70 -0.24 -18.09
C LEU A 49 15.42 -0.86 -19.47
N ASN A 50 15.07 -0.04 -20.47
CA ASN A 50 14.69 -0.47 -21.81
C ASN A 50 13.49 -1.44 -21.81
N LEU A 51 12.51 -1.17 -20.93
CA LEU A 51 11.24 -1.87 -20.85
C LEU A 51 10.13 -1.02 -21.45
N ASP A 52 9.27 -1.65 -22.25
CA ASP A 52 7.97 -1.08 -22.59
C ASP A 52 7.10 -1.03 -21.32
N TYR A 53 6.33 0.04 -21.16
CA TYR A 53 5.42 0.18 -20.02
C TYR A 53 4.29 1.17 -20.29
N GLU A 54 3.22 1.02 -19.50
CA GLU A 54 2.11 1.97 -19.43
C GLU A 54 1.92 2.42 -17.98
N ASP A 55 1.69 3.72 -17.78
CA ASP A 55 1.18 4.24 -16.51
C ASP A 55 -0.28 3.80 -16.36
N VAL A 56 -0.60 3.18 -15.22
CA VAL A 56 -1.95 2.75 -14.86
C VAL A 56 -2.42 3.57 -13.66
N PHE A 57 -3.67 4.03 -13.71
CA PHE A 57 -4.35 4.65 -12.58
C PHE A 57 -5.61 3.87 -12.26
N VAL A 58 -5.76 3.45 -11.00
CA VAL A 58 -6.88 2.65 -10.53
C VAL A 58 -7.60 3.40 -9.42
N GLU A 59 -8.87 3.71 -9.64
CA GLU A 59 -9.73 4.29 -8.61
C GLU A 59 -10.14 3.23 -7.60
N THR A 60 -9.97 3.52 -6.32
CA THR A 60 -10.43 2.67 -5.23
C THR A 60 -11.90 2.99 -4.90
N PRO A 61 -12.67 2.00 -4.40
CA PRO A 61 -14.06 2.23 -3.96
C PRO A 61 -14.23 3.30 -2.88
N ASP A 62 -13.19 3.55 -2.08
CA ASP A 62 -13.15 4.56 -1.02
C ASP A 62 -12.63 5.93 -1.46
N GLY A 63 -12.36 6.12 -2.77
CA GLY A 63 -12.13 7.43 -3.38
C GLY A 63 -10.67 7.88 -3.47
N GLU A 64 -9.72 6.95 -3.33
CA GLU A 64 -8.31 7.18 -3.62
C GLU A 64 -7.98 6.73 -5.04
N THR A 65 -6.89 7.27 -5.60
CA THR A 65 -6.37 6.87 -6.91
C THR A 65 -4.99 6.25 -6.73
N LEU A 66 -4.85 4.99 -7.14
CA LEU A 66 -3.59 4.25 -7.10
C LEU A 66 -2.86 4.40 -8.43
N HIS A 67 -1.58 4.74 -8.39
CA HIS A 67 -0.69 4.69 -9.54
C HIS A 67 0.00 3.34 -9.63
N GLY A 68 0.26 2.89 -10.85
CA GLY A 68 1.01 1.67 -11.12
C GLY A 68 1.63 1.66 -12.50
N TRP A 69 2.35 0.58 -12.78
CA TRP A 69 2.89 0.27 -14.10
C TRP A 69 2.37 -1.07 -14.59
N TRP A 70 2.03 -1.09 -15.88
CA TRP A 70 1.88 -2.30 -16.67
C TRP A 70 3.12 -2.50 -17.53
N LEU A 71 3.83 -3.61 -17.33
CA LEU A 71 4.98 -4.02 -18.14
C LEU A 71 4.54 -5.21 -19.02
N PRO A 72 4.27 -5.02 -20.32
CA PRO A 72 3.89 -6.12 -21.19
C PRO A 72 5.04 -7.10 -21.39
N ALA A 73 4.72 -8.38 -21.59
CA ALA A 73 5.68 -9.38 -22.04
C ALA A 73 6.22 -9.02 -23.44
N ASN A 74 7.50 -9.28 -23.70
CA ASN A 74 8.13 -8.95 -24.99
C ASN A 74 7.62 -9.82 -26.17
N SER A 75 6.82 -10.84 -25.88
CA SER A 75 6.19 -11.76 -26.85
C SER A 75 5.03 -12.49 -26.16
N GLU A 76 4.42 -13.47 -26.83
CA GLU A 76 3.25 -14.22 -26.33
C GLU A 76 3.38 -14.58 -24.83
N PRO A 77 2.54 -13.96 -23.97
CA PRO A 77 2.63 -14.11 -22.53
C PRO A 77 2.39 -15.56 -22.07
N LYS A 78 3.15 -15.99 -21.06
CA LYS A 78 2.94 -17.25 -20.33
C LYS A 78 2.05 -17.10 -19.09
N GLY A 79 1.74 -15.86 -18.73
CA GLY A 79 1.21 -15.50 -17.44
C GLY A 79 1.43 -14.04 -17.12
N THR A 80 0.79 -13.61 -16.04
CA THR A 80 0.92 -12.26 -15.50
C THR A 80 1.36 -12.33 -14.05
N VAL A 81 2.31 -11.49 -13.66
CA VAL A 81 2.77 -11.36 -12.29
C VAL A 81 2.22 -10.07 -11.72
N TYR A 82 1.41 -10.18 -10.68
CA TYR A 82 1.03 -9.04 -9.84
C TYR A 82 2.06 -8.88 -8.73
N PHE A 83 2.87 -7.82 -8.83
CA PHE A 83 3.95 -7.53 -7.91
C PHE A 83 3.55 -6.49 -6.87
N LEU A 84 3.68 -6.88 -5.60
CA LEU A 84 3.42 -6.05 -4.43
C LEU A 84 4.77 -5.65 -3.81
N HIS A 85 5.12 -4.36 -3.88
CA HIS A 85 6.40 -3.84 -3.40
C HIS A 85 6.49 -3.79 -1.86
N GLY A 86 7.71 -3.60 -1.34
CA GLY A 86 7.97 -3.52 0.10
C GLY A 86 7.64 -2.18 0.74
N ASN A 87 7.84 -2.10 2.05
CA ASN A 87 7.33 -1.02 2.88
C ASN A 87 7.96 0.36 2.68
N ALA A 88 9.21 0.42 2.21
CA ALA A 88 9.91 1.68 2.04
C ALA A 88 9.85 2.13 0.57
N GLN A 89 9.76 3.44 0.34
CA GLN A 89 9.84 4.10 -0.97
C GLN A 89 8.60 3.87 -1.83
N ASN A 90 8.71 3.33 -3.06
CA ASN A 90 7.60 3.15 -4.01
C ASN A 90 8.03 2.22 -5.18
N ILE A 91 7.14 1.89 -6.12
CA ILE A 91 7.40 0.97 -7.24
C ILE A 91 8.65 1.30 -8.04
N SER A 92 9.02 2.58 -8.14
CA SER A 92 10.19 3.02 -8.90
C SER A 92 11.50 2.57 -8.28
N SER A 93 11.58 2.35 -6.96
CA SER A 93 12.78 1.78 -6.34
C SER A 93 12.79 0.24 -6.34
N HIS A 94 11.61 -0.37 -6.44
CA HIS A 94 11.44 -1.83 -6.34
C HIS A 94 11.33 -2.55 -7.70
N ILE A 95 11.20 -1.82 -8.80
CA ILE A 95 11.05 -2.39 -10.15
C ILE A 95 12.17 -3.38 -10.53
N MET A 96 13.39 -3.20 -10.01
CA MET A 96 14.50 -4.12 -10.29
C MET A 96 14.24 -5.57 -9.85
N ASN A 97 13.32 -5.80 -8.91
CA ASN A 97 12.91 -7.15 -8.50
C ASN A 97 12.17 -7.92 -9.61
N VAL A 98 11.56 -7.20 -10.55
CA VAL A 98 10.64 -7.74 -11.56
C VAL A 98 10.97 -7.34 -13.00
N ALA A 99 11.90 -6.41 -13.20
CA ALA A 99 12.32 -5.90 -14.53
C ALA A 99 12.74 -6.98 -15.54
N TRP A 100 13.15 -8.16 -15.06
CA TRP A 100 13.58 -9.28 -15.91
C TRP A 100 12.42 -10.15 -16.45
N LEU A 101 11.22 -10.01 -15.89
CA LEU A 101 10.06 -10.87 -16.20
C LEU A 101 9.49 -10.67 -17.62
N PRO A 102 9.40 -9.43 -18.17
CA PRO A 102 8.97 -9.21 -19.55
C PRO A 102 9.78 -10.01 -20.57
N GLU A 103 11.10 -10.09 -20.41
CA GLU A 103 12.00 -10.89 -21.27
C GLU A 103 11.70 -12.39 -21.16
N LYS A 104 11.22 -12.85 -20.00
CA LYS A 104 10.83 -14.25 -19.77
C LYS A 104 9.39 -14.56 -20.17
N ARG A 105 8.73 -13.62 -20.85
CA ARG A 105 7.38 -13.69 -21.38
C ARG A 105 6.30 -13.64 -20.30
N TYR A 106 6.50 -12.84 -19.27
CA TYR A 106 5.47 -12.55 -18.27
C TYR A 106 5.09 -11.07 -18.35
N ASN A 107 3.79 -10.80 -18.36
CA ASN A 107 3.35 -9.45 -18.04
C ASN A 107 3.61 -9.17 -16.56
N VAL A 108 3.88 -7.92 -16.21
CA VAL A 108 4.00 -7.50 -14.81
C VAL A 108 3.07 -6.33 -14.56
N PHE A 109 2.26 -6.45 -13.52
CA PHE A 109 1.51 -5.33 -12.98
C PHE A 109 2.02 -5.02 -11.58
N LEU A 110 2.28 -3.75 -11.30
CA LEU A 110 2.70 -3.28 -9.98
C LEU A 110 2.03 -1.96 -9.67
N ILE A 111 1.61 -1.77 -8.43
CA ILE A 111 0.96 -0.54 -7.95
C ILE A 111 1.72 0.03 -6.76
N ASP A 112 1.69 1.35 -6.63
CA ASP A 112 1.93 2.04 -5.37
C ASP A 112 0.67 1.97 -4.51
N TYR A 113 0.81 1.59 -3.25
CA TYR A 113 -0.28 1.71 -2.28
C TYR A 113 -0.62 3.18 -1.99
N ARG A 114 -1.78 3.46 -1.39
CA ARG A 114 -2.16 4.82 -1.01
C ARG A 114 -1.06 5.52 -0.20
N GLY A 115 -0.75 6.75 -0.58
CA GLY A 115 0.34 7.57 -0.03
C GLY A 115 1.76 7.19 -0.47
N TYR A 116 1.95 6.14 -1.27
CA TYR A 116 3.23 5.80 -1.90
C TYR A 116 3.33 6.41 -3.30
N GLY A 117 4.54 6.83 -3.68
CA GLY A 117 4.87 7.29 -5.03
C GLY A 117 3.89 8.34 -5.56
N ARG A 118 3.09 7.96 -6.56
CA ARG A 118 2.09 8.86 -7.18
C ARG A 118 0.65 8.55 -6.77
N SER A 119 0.43 7.57 -5.90
CA SER A 119 -0.90 7.26 -5.35
C SER A 119 -1.34 8.33 -4.34
N THR A 120 -2.64 8.63 -4.31
CA THR A 120 -3.22 9.60 -3.36
C THR A 120 -3.40 8.99 -1.97
N GLY A 121 -3.86 9.79 -1.02
CA GLY A 121 -4.19 9.32 0.33
C GLY A 121 -3.00 9.22 1.28
N ALA A 122 -3.21 8.49 2.38
CA ALA A 122 -2.19 8.21 3.38
C ALA A 122 -2.25 6.73 3.78
N PRO A 123 -1.09 6.08 4.05
CA PRO A 123 -1.08 4.65 4.28
C PRO A 123 -1.56 4.30 5.69
N ASP A 124 -2.45 3.32 5.73
CA ASP A 124 -2.82 2.54 6.90
C ASP A 124 -2.97 1.07 6.51
N ILE A 125 -3.04 0.16 7.50
CA ILE A 125 -3.05 -1.28 7.23
C ILE A 125 -4.30 -1.71 6.45
N GLU A 126 -5.47 -1.19 6.82
CA GLU A 126 -6.75 -1.55 6.18
C GLU A 126 -6.79 -1.00 4.75
N GLY A 127 -6.42 0.27 4.58
CA GLY A 127 -6.32 0.91 3.27
C GLY A 127 -5.33 0.20 2.35
N THR A 128 -4.14 -0.17 2.83
CA THR A 128 -3.12 -0.85 2.01
C THR A 128 -3.58 -2.25 1.58
N LEU A 129 -4.30 -2.98 2.45
CA LEU A 129 -4.91 -4.27 2.09
C LEU A 129 -5.99 -4.08 1.01
N HIS A 130 -6.82 -3.06 1.16
CA HIS A 130 -7.85 -2.70 0.20
C HIS A 130 -7.24 -2.29 -1.16
N ASP A 131 -6.11 -1.59 -1.16
CA ASP A 131 -5.39 -1.21 -2.38
C ASP A 131 -4.85 -2.44 -3.12
N ALA A 132 -4.24 -3.36 -2.38
CA ALA A 132 -3.73 -4.60 -2.94
C ALA A 132 -4.86 -5.43 -3.59
N GLU A 133 -6.02 -5.54 -2.92
CA GLU A 133 -7.21 -6.18 -3.46
C GLU A 133 -7.77 -5.45 -4.69
N THR A 134 -7.81 -4.11 -4.65
CA THR A 134 -8.30 -3.27 -5.75
C THR A 134 -7.46 -3.47 -7.00
N GLY A 135 -6.14 -3.49 -6.87
CA GLY A 135 -5.25 -3.79 -8.00
C GLY A 135 -5.44 -5.21 -8.54
N LEU A 136 -5.64 -6.21 -7.67
CA LEU A 136 -5.94 -7.58 -8.10
C LEU A 136 -7.26 -7.66 -8.89
N ARG A 137 -8.30 -6.98 -8.41
CA ARG A 137 -9.60 -6.91 -9.09
C ARG A 137 -9.50 -6.17 -10.42
N TRP A 138 -8.78 -5.06 -10.48
CA TRP A 138 -8.51 -4.35 -11.73
C TRP A 138 -7.82 -5.27 -12.74
N LEU A 139 -6.80 -6.01 -12.28
CA LEU A 139 -6.03 -6.92 -13.11
C LEU A 139 -6.88 -8.07 -13.63
N ALA A 140 -7.70 -8.71 -12.78
CA ALA A 140 -8.57 -9.82 -13.15
C ALA A 140 -9.64 -9.45 -14.19
N ASN A 141 -9.91 -8.15 -14.39
CA ASN A 141 -10.85 -7.66 -15.41
C ASN A 141 -10.15 -7.28 -16.72
N GLN A 142 -8.82 -7.43 -16.82
CA GLN A 142 -8.10 -7.10 -18.05
C GLN A 142 -8.21 -8.23 -19.08
N PRO A 143 -8.59 -7.93 -20.34
CA PRO A 143 -8.66 -8.95 -21.39
C PRO A 143 -7.33 -9.71 -21.60
N SER A 144 -6.20 -9.03 -21.41
CA SER A 144 -4.85 -9.58 -21.55
C SER A 144 -4.49 -10.66 -20.52
N THR A 145 -5.32 -10.86 -19.48
CA THR A 145 -5.05 -11.82 -18.41
C THR A 145 -6.01 -13.00 -18.37
N ASN A 146 -7.11 -13.01 -19.14
CA ASN A 146 -8.22 -13.96 -18.96
C ASN A 146 -7.88 -15.43 -19.27
N ASP A 147 -6.92 -15.68 -20.17
CA ASP A 147 -6.57 -17.04 -20.61
C ASP A 147 -5.20 -17.50 -20.08
N GLN A 148 -4.58 -16.73 -19.18
CA GLN A 148 -3.22 -16.97 -18.72
C GLN A 148 -3.15 -17.07 -17.19
N PRO A 149 -2.23 -17.89 -16.64
CA PRO A 149 -2.03 -17.96 -15.19
C PRO A 149 -1.68 -16.59 -14.59
N LEU A 150 -2.29 -16.30 -13.45
CA LEU A 150 -1.96 -15.14 -12.62
C LEU A 150 -1.11 -15.57 -11.43
N PHE A 151 0.00 -14.89 -11.21
CA PHE A 151 0.93 -15.11 -10.10
C PHE A 151 0.98 -13.89 -9.20
N LEU A 152 1.00 -14.12 -7.89
CA LEU A 152 1.20 -13.08 -6.90
C LEU A 152 2.65 -13.14 -6.41
N LEU A 153 3.37 -12.03 -6.50
CA LEU A 153 4.73 -11.91 -6.00
C LEU A 153 4.82 -10.72 -5.05
N GLY A 154 5.06 -10.99 -3.77
CA GLY A 154 5.16 -9.95 -2.76
C GLY A 154 6.54 -9.87 -2.13
N GLN A 155 7.04 -8.64 -1.92
CA GLN A 155 8.31 -8.40 -1.22
C GLN A 155 8.06 -7.78 0.16
N SER A 156 8.54 -8.41 1.23
CA SER A 156 8.42 -7.90 2.61
C SER A 156 6.96 -7.58 2.97
N LEU A 157 6.60 -6.30 3.16
CA LEU A 157 5.21 -5.86 3.34
C LEU A 157 4.29 -6.40 2.23
N GLY A 158 4.69 -6.26 0.96
CA GLY A 158 3.93 -6.79 -0.16
C GLY A 158 3.74 -8.31 -0.10
N GLY A 159 4.68 -9.03 0.54
CA GLY A 159 4.52 -10.45 0.85
C GLY A 159 3.39 -10.68 1.83
N ALA A 160 3.37 -9.94 2.95
CA ALA A 160 2.29 -10.02 3.94
C ALA A 160 0.92 -9.67 3.32
N LEU A 161 0.83 -8.58 2.56
CA LEU A 161 -0.38 -8.18 1.82
C LEU A 161 -0.82 -9.28 0.86
N GLY A 162 0.12 -9.85 0.09
CA GLY A 162 -0.19 -10.91 -0.86
C GLY A 162 -0.77 -12.16 -0.21
N THR A 163 -0.26 -12.55 0.97
CA THR A 163 -0.86 -13.66 1.74
C THR A 163 -2.30 -13.41 2.16
N ALA A 164 -2.72 -12.15 2.34
CA ALA A 164 -4.09 -11.84 2.71
C ALA A 164 -5.06 -11.96 1.52
N LEU A 165 -4.54 -11.98 0.28
CA LEU A 165 -5.32 -12.12 -0.96
C LEU A 165 -5.46 -13.58 -1.43
N ALA A 166 -4.63 -14.50 -0.90
CA ALA A 166 -4.50 -15.89 -1.35
C ALA A 166 -5.26 -16.87 -0.45
#